data_AF-A0AAI8FTI9-F1
#
_entry.id   AF-A0AAI8FTI9-F1
#
_cell.length_a   1.000
_cell.length_b   1.000
_cell.length_c   1.000
_cell.angle_alpha   90.00
_cell.angle_beta   90.00
_cell.angle_gamma   90.00
#
_symmetry.space_group_name_H-M   'P 1'
#
loop_
_entity.id
_entity.type
_entity.pdbx_description
1 polymer ?
#
loop_
_entity_poly.entity_id
_entity_poly.type
_entity_poly.pdbx_seq_one_letter_code
_entity_poly.pdbx_strand_id
1 'polypeptide(L)'
;MVIISLSGIVLLIYLISLWKSLGKAQKTNIAILLILSIFMLFYWSLSNQTSISIPLFIKSNIDLHILGFNMPVTTVMATQLSLLIIINPFFGILWQKLGQYKKEPSDELKFVFSLIFLALCFYS
;
A
#
# COMPACT_ATOMS: atom_id res chain seq x y z
N MET A 1 15.37 -26.88 -2.30
CA MET A 1 15.19 -26.34 -0.93
C MET A 1 16.52 -25.96 -0.28
N VAL A 2 17.53 -26.84 -0.24
CA VAL A 2 18.84 -26.57 0.41
C VAL A 2 19.59 -25.35 -0.15
N ILE A 3 19.56 -25.15 -1.47
CA ILE A 3 20.25 -24.01 -2.14
C ILE A 3 19.61 -22.66 -1.78
N ILE A 4 18.29 -22.62 -1.60
CA ILE A 4 17.53 -21.42 -1.24
C ILE A 4 17.78 -21.06 0.23
N SER A 5 17.88 -22.06 1.12
CA SER A 5 18.24 -21.85 2.52
C SER A 5 19.69 -21.38 2.69
N LEU A 6 20.62 -21.90 1.89
CA LEU A 6 22.03 -21.46 1.90
C LEU A 6 22.20 -20.03 1.38
N SER A 7 21.49 -19.65 0.31
CA SER A 7 21.54 -18.28 -0.21
C SER A 7 20.99 -17.26 0.79
N GLY A 8 19.95 -17.62 1.55
CA GLY A 8 19.41 -16.79 2.62
C GLY A 8 20.39 -16.54 3.77
N ILE A 9 21.15 -17.57 4.18
CA ILE A 9 22.16 -17.46 5.24
C ILE A 9 23.32 -16.55 4.80
N VAL A 10 23.78 -16.68 3.55
CA VAL A 10 24.84 -15.82 2.99
C VAL A 10 24.38 -14.36 2.91
N LEU A 11 23.13 -14.12 2.48
CA LEU A 11 22.53 -12.79 2.46
C LEU A 11 22.46 -12.16 3.87
N LEU A 12 22.07 -12.94 4.88
CA LEU A 12 22.00 -12.45 6.26
C LEU A 12 23.38 -12.06 6.80
N ILE A 13 24.40 -12.88 6.57
CA ILE A 13 25.78 -12.58 6.97
C ILE A 13 26.29 -11.31 6.26
N TYR A 14 25.98 -11.16 4.97
CA TYR A 14 26.34 -9.97 4.19
C TYR A 14 25.67 -8.70 4.72
N LEU A 15 24.37 -8.76 5.03
CA LEU A 15 23.62 -7.65 5.61
C LEU A 15 24.15 -7.24 6.99
N ILE A 16 24.50 -8.20 7.84
CA ILE A 16 25.09 -7.94 9.17
C ILE A 16 26.47 -7.29 9.04
N SER A 17 27.28 -7.72 8.07
CA SER A 17 28.59 -7.13 7.78
C SER A 17 28.46 -5.66 7.34
N LEU A 18 27.54 -5.38 6.41
CA LEU A 18 27.20 -4.02 6.00
C LEU A 18 26.76 -3.16 7.18
N TRP A 19 25.92 -3.70 8.07
CA TRP A 19 25.42 -2.98 9.25
C TRP A 19 26.53 -2.54 10.21
N LYS A 20 27.60 -3.32 10.34
CA LYS A 20 28.77 -2.95 11.15
C LYS A 20 29.62 -1.85 10.51
N SER A 21 29.66 -1.79 9.19
CA SER A 21 30.41 -0.77 8.41
C SER A 21 29.73 0.61 8.39
N LEU A 22 28.44 0.68 8.74
CA LEU A 22 27.64 1.90 8.63
C LEU A 22 27.83 2.87 9.81
N GLY A 23 27.94 4.16 9.50
CA GLY A 23 27.97 5.25 10.46
C GLY A 23 26.60 5.52 11.12
N LYS A 24 26.60 6.27 12.23
CA LYS A 24 25.38 6.56 13.02
C LYS A 24 24.24 7.17 12.19
N ALA A 25 24.54 8.14 11.33
CA ALA A 25 23.52 8.79 10.49
C ALA A 25 22.89 7.83 9.47
N GLN A 26 23.68 6.95 8.87
CA GLN A 26 23.20 5.97 7.89
C GLN A 26 22.31 4.91 8.55
N LYS A 27 22.63 4.50 9.79
CA LYS A 27 21.79 3.59 10.56
C LYS A 27 20.40 4.16 10.85
N THR A 28 20.31 5.46 11.15
CA THR A 28 19.02 6.13 11.35
C THR A 28 18.18 6.13 10.07
N ASN A 29 18.78 6.47 8.93
CA ASN A 29 18.06 6.45 7.64
C ASN A 29 17.59 5.05 7.26
N ILE A 30 18.40 4.03 7.52
CA ILE A 30 18.02 2.62 7.28
C ILE A 30 16.89 2.20 8.21
N ALA A 31 16.87 2.65 9.47
CA ALA A 31 15.77 2.37 10.40
C ALA A 31 14.45 3.00 9.90
N ILE A 32 14.49 4.23 9.41
CA ILE A 32 13.33 4.91 8.80
C ILE A 32 12.84 4.12 7.57
N LEU A 33 13.75 3.72 6.68
CA LEU A 33 13.42 2.91 5.50
C LEU A 33 12.84 1.54 5.86
N LEU A 34 13.34 0.89 6.91
CA LEU A 34 12.79 -0.39 7.39
C LEU A 34 11.35 -0.22 7.89
N ILE A 35 11.08 0.83 8.66
CA ILE A 35 9.74 1.16 9.13
C ILE A 35 8.80 1.41 7.93
N LEU A 36 9.22 2.25 6.98
CA LEU A 36 8.48 2.50 5.72
C LEU A 36 8.21 1.21 4.94
N SER A 37 9.20 0.30 4.89
CA SER A 37 9.08 -0.97 4.17
C SER A 37 8.03 -1.90 4.79
N ILE A 38 7.99 -1.99 6.13
CA ILE A 38 6.96 -2.78 6.83
C ILE A 38 5.57 -2.26 6.49
N PHE A 39 5.38 -0.95 6.50
CA PHE A 39 4.10 -0.35 6.11
C PHE A 39 3.76 -0.60 4.64
N MET A 40 4.75 -0.57 3.75
CA MET A 40 4.54 -0.89 2.34
C MET A 40 4.07 -2.35 2.16
N LEU A 41 4.58 -3.28 2.97
CA LEU A 41 4.11 -4.67 2.98
C LEU A 41 2.64 -4.76 3.42
N PHE A 42 2.24 -4.04 4.47
CA PHE A 42 0.83 -4.00 4.88
C PHE A 42 -0.07 -3.44 3.79
N TYR A 43 0.33 -2.32 3.17
CA TYR A 43 -0.40 -1.73 2.06
C TYR A 43 -0.60 -2.73 0.91
N TRP A 44 0.46 -3.41 0.49
CA TRP A 44 0.38 -4.44 -0.55
C TRP A 44 -0.43 -5.66 -0.13
N SER A 45 -0.36 -6.09 1.12
CA SER A 45 -1.13 -7.23 1.60
C SER A 45 -2.63 -6.93 1.55
N LEU A 46 -3.03 -5.73 1.98
CA LEU A 46 -4.43 -5.30 1.98
C LEU A 46 -4.96 -5.07 0.56
N SER A 47 -4.18 -4.46 -0.33
CA SER A 47 -4.59 -4.29 -1.72
C SER A 47 -4.77 -5.63 -2.46
N ASN A 48 -3.92 -6.61 -2.16
CA ASN A 48 -4.08 -7.97 -2.66
C ASN A 48 -5.30 -8.67 -2.07
N GLN A 49 -5.60 -8.45 -0.79
CA GLN A 49 -6.78 -9.01 -0.14
C GLN A 49 -8.08 -8.49 -0.76
N THR A 50 -8.13 -7.19 -1.10
CA THR A 50 -9.25 -6.57 -1.83
C THR A 50 -9.48 -7.22 -3.19
N SER A 51 -8.43 -7.69 -3.86
CA SER A 51 -8.52 -8.35 -5.17
C SER A 51 -8.95 -9.83 -5.10
N ILE A 52 -8.79 -10.47 -3.94
CA ILE A 52 -9.06 -11.92 -3.76
C ILE A 52 -10.34 -12.17 -2.95
N SER A 53 -10.48 -11.52 -1.79
CA SER A 53 -11.55 -11.80 -0.82
C SER A 53 -12.87 -11.12 -1.17
N ILE A 54 -12.82 -9.87 -1.63
CA ILE A 54 -14.03 -9.08 -1.93
C ILE A 54 -14.84 -9.66 -3.09
N PRO A 55 -14.24 -10.13 -4.20
CA PRO A 55 -15.02 -10.71 -5.31
C PRO A 55 -15.77 -11.98 -4.90
N LEU A 56 -15.16 -12.80 -4.05
CA LEU A 56 -15.79 -13.98 -3.46
C LEU A 56 -16.92 -13.58 -2.51
N PHE A 57 -16.70 -12.55 -1.68
CA PHE A 57 -17.74 -12.02 -0.79
C PHE A 57 -18.95 -11.48 -1.57
N ILE A 58 -18.73 -10.69 -2.62
CA ILE A 58 -19.79 -10.15 -3.49
C ILE A 58 -20.59 -11.30 -4.11
N LYS A 59 -19.91 -12.32 -4.65
CA LYS A 59 -20.57 -13.46 -5.27
C LYS A 59 -21.45 -14.26 -4.30
N SER A 60 -21.09 -14.32 -3.03
CA SER A 60 -21.79 -15.14 -2.02
C SER A 60 -22.81 -14.38 -1.19
N ASN A 61 -22.67 -13.06 -1.03
CA ASN A 61 -23.45 -12.29 -0.05
C ASN A 61 -24.21 -11.09 -0.66
N ILE A 62 -23.98 -10.77 -1.93
CA ILE A 62 -24.66 -9.65 -2.60
C ILE A 62 -25.57 -10.20 -3.68
N ASP A 63 -26.84 -9.81 -3.63
CA ASP A 63 -27.77 -10.09 -4.72
C ASP A 63 -27.44 -9.17 -5.90
N LEU A 64 -27.03 -9.78 -7.00
CA LEU A 64 -26.64 -9.11 -8.23
C LEU A 64 -27.82 -8.93 -9.19
N HIS A 65 -29.02 -9.38 -8.82
CA HIS A 65 -30.24 -9.13 -9.57
C HIS A 65 -30.77 -7.73 -9.28
N ILE A 66 -30.46 -6.80 -10.19
CA ILE A 66 -30.89 -5.40 -10.09
C ILE A 66 -31.76 -5.08 -11.30
N LEU A 67 -32.96 -4.57 -11.07
CA LEU A 67 -33.89 -4.11 -12.11
C LEU A 67 -34.18 -5.16 -13.22
N GLY A 68 -34.19 -6.45 -12.86
CA GLY A 68 -34.46 -7.55 -13.80
C GLY A 68 -33.24 -8.04 -14.60
N PHE A 69 -32.06 -7.45 -14.40
CA PHE A 69 -30.81 -7.86 -15.03
C PHE A 69 -29.84 -8.44 -13.99
N ASN A 70 -29.06 -9.45 -14.39
CA ASN A 70 -28.01 -10.01 -13.53
C ASN A 70 -26.70 -9.23 -13.76
N MET A 71 -26.33 -8.39 -12.79
CA MET A 71 -25.14 -7.56 -12.87
C MET A 71 -23.88 -8.41 -12.62
N PRO A 72 -22.83 -8.32 -13.45
CA PRO A 72 -21.63 -9.09 -13.20
C PRO A 72 -20.84 -8.52 -12.01
N VAL A 73 -20.21 -9.39 -11.23
CA VAL A 73 -19.34 -9.02 -10.08
C VAL A 73 -18.27 -8.00 -10.50
N THR A 74 -17.81 -8.07 -11.75
CA THR A 74 -16.82 -7.16 -12.31
C THR A 74 -17.24 -5.70 -12.28
N THR A 75 -18.54 -5.39 -12.35
CA THR A 75 -19.00 -3.99 -12.31
C THR A 75 -18.84 -3.38 -10.92
N VAL A 76 -19.04 -4.17 -9.86
CA VAL A 76 -18.78 -3.74 -8.47
C VAL A 76 -17.27 -3.60 -8.22
N MET A 77 -16.45 -4.52 -8.76
CA MET A 77 -14.99 -4.38 -8.68
C MET A 77 -14.46 -3.16 -9.46
N ALA A 78 -15.09 -2.83 -10.59
CA ALA A 78 -14.74 -1.66 -11.38
C ALA A 78 -14.97 -0.35 -10.61
N THR A 79 -15.85 -0.34 -9.60
CA THR A 79 -16.06 0.81 -8.72
C THR A 79 -14.77 1.24 -8.03
N GLN A 80 -13.96 0.30 -7.54
CA GLN A 80 -12.65 0.60 -6.92
C GLN A 80 -11.71 1.33 -7.88
N LEU A 81 -11.60 0.83 -9.11
CA LEU A 81 -10.77 1.44 -10.16
C LEU A 81 -11.28 2.82 -10.56
N SER A 82 -12.60 2.98 -10.68
CA SER A 82 -13.22 4.26 -11.03
C SER A 82 -12.98 5.34 -9.97
N LEU A 83 -13.07 4.98 -8.68
CA LEU A 83 -12.75 5.86 -7.56
C LEU A 83 -11.30 6.33 -7.63
N LEU A 84 -10.36 5.43 -7.92
CA LEU A 84 -8.95 5.78 -8.04
C LEU A 84 -8.70 6.76 -9.20
N ILE A 85 -9.32 6.53 -10.35
CA ILE A 85 -9.20 7.43 -11.51
C ILE A 85 -9.73 8.83 -11.20
N ILE A 86 -10.81 8.94 -10.43
CA ILE A 86 -11.40 10.23 -10.05
C ILE A 86 -10.57 10.94 -8.97
N ILE A 87 -10.09 10.20 -7.98
CA ILE A 87 -9.39 10.74 -6.81
C ILE A 87 -7.93 11.11 -7.10
N ASN A 88 -7.25 10.38 -7.99
CA ASN A 88 -5.84 10.62 -8.30
C ASN A 88 -5.54 12.05 -8.82
N PRO A 89 -6.27 12.61 -9.81
CA PRO A 89 -6.04 13.99 -10.26
C PRO A 89 -6.37 15.02 -9.18
N PHE A 90 -7.35 14.75 -8.31
CA PHE A 90 -7.67 15.62 -7.18
C PHE A 90 -6.47 15.78 -6.24
N PHE A 91 -5.84 14.66 -5.84
CA PHE A 91 -4.62 14.71 -5.03
C PHE A 91 -3.43 15.32 -5.78
N GLY A 92 -3.29 15.05 -7.08
CA GLY A 92 -2.26 15.68 -7.90
C GLY A 92 -2.33 17.21 -7.87
N ILE A 93 -3.53 17.77 -8.05
CA ILE A 93 -3.76 19.22 -7.99
C ILE A 93 -3.55 19.75 -6.57
N LEU A 94 -4.00 19.01 -5.54
CA LEU A 94 -3.82 19.39 -4.14
C LEU A 94 -2.35 19.57 -3.78
N TRP A 95 -1.51 18.59 -4.13
CA TRP A 95 -0.06 18.67 -3.85
C TRP A 95 0.62 19.74 -4.67
N GLN A 96 0.26 19.90 -5.95
CA GLN A 96 0.79 20.97 -6.79
C GLN A 96 0.48 22.36 -6.21
N LYS A 97 -0.75 22.59 -5.73
CA LYS A 97 -1.12 23.84 -5.05
C LYS A 97 -0.33 24.04 -3.76
N LEU A 98 -0.18 23.00 -2.93
CA LEU A 98 0.60 23.09 -1.70
C LEU A 98 2.10 23.37 -1.95
N GLY A 99 2.64 22.83 -3.05
CA GLY A 99 4.00 23.11 -3.52
C GLY A 99 4.21 24.57 -3.91
N GLN A 100 3.23 25.20 -4.56
CA GLN A 100 3.29 26.64 -4.89
C GLN A 100 3.39 27.53 -3.64
N TYR A 101 2.85 27.09 -2.50
CA TYR A 101 2.92 27.79 -1.22
C TYR A 101 4.10 27.35 -0.33
N LYS A 102 5.03 26.53 -0.82
CA LYS A 102 6.12 25.91 -0.03
C LYS A 102 5.63 25.15 1.21
N LYS A 103 4.39 24.63 1.16
CA LYS A 103 3.77 23.83 2.23
C LYS A 103 3.58 22.38 1.79
N GLU A 104 4.39 21.91 0.84
CA GLU A 104 4.34 20.53 0.42
C GLU A 104 4.80 19.63 1.59
N PRO A 105 3.95 18.71 2.07
CA PRO A 105 4.35 17.76 3.10
C PRO A 105 5.48 16.87 2.56
N SER A 106 6.42 16.48 3.43
CA SER A 106 7.48 15.54 3.06
C SER A 106 6.89 14.21 2.57
N ASP A 107 7.66 13.46 1.79
CA ASP A 107 7.21 12.17 1.27
C ASP A 107 6.83 11.20 2.41
N GLU A 108 7.49 11.31 3.57
CA GLU A 108 7.16 10.57 4.78
C GLU A 108 5.79 10.96 5.33
N LEU A 109 5.45 12.26 5.35
CA LEU A 109 4.15 12.74 5.81
C LEU A 109 3.01 12.34 4.87
N LYS A 110 3.25 12.39 3.55
CA LYS A 110 2.29 11.87 2.56
C LYS A 110 2.00 10.40 2.80
N PHE A 111 3.03 9.62 3.15
CA PHE A 111 2.88 8.22 3.48
C PHE A 111 2.09 7.99 4.77
N VAL A 112 2.31 8.80 5.81
CA VAL A 112 1.52 8.77 7.05
C VAL A 112 0.04 9.07 6.79
N PHE A 113 -0.29 10.03 5.93
CA PHE A 113 -1.68 10.30 5.56
C PHE A 113 -2.34 9.07 4.92
N SER A 114 -1.65 8.37 4.03
CA SER A 114 -2.15 7.12 3.44
C SER A 114 -2.47 6.06 4.50
N LEU A 115 -1.65 5.95 5.57
CA LEU A 115 -1.91 5.03 6.67
C LEU A 115 -3.14 5.41 7.49
N ILE A 116 -3.36 6.70 7.73
CA ILE A 116 -4.55 7.18 8.44
C ILE A 116 -5.81 6.87 7.63
N PHE A 117 -5.80 7.14 6.31
CA PHE A 117 -6.91 6.80 5.43
C PHE A 117 -7.19 5.29 5.39
N LEU A 118 -6.12 4.47 5.34
CA LEU A 118 -6.24 3.02 5.40
C LEU A 118 -6.87 2.56 6.72
N ALA A 119 -6.38 3.06 7.85
CA ALA A 119 -6.92 2.73 9.16
C ALA A 119 -8.40 3.12 9.30
N LEU A 120 -8.79 4.28 8.78
CA LEU A 120 -10.19 4.72 8.76
C LEU A 120 -11.06 3.81 7.91
N CYS A 121 -10.55 3.33 6.77
CA CYS A 121 -11.31 2.47 5.86
C CYS A 121 -11.63 1.08 6.43
N PHE A 122 -10.76 0.54 7.30
CA PHE A 122 -10.99 -0.74 7.98
C PHE A 122 -11.75 -0.60 9.31
N TYR A 123 -11.83 0.60 9.86
CA TYR A 123 -12.54 0.85 11.12
C TYR A 123 -14.07 0.93 10.95
N SER A 124 -14.57 1.24 9.74
CA SER A 124 -16.01 1.25 9.41
C SER A 124 -16.48 -0.07 8.80
#